data_AF-A0A3E0GVL5-F1
#
_entry.id   AF-A0A3E0GVL5-F1
#
_cell.length_a   1.000
_cell.length_b   1.000
_cell.length_c   1.000
_cell.angle_alpha   90.00
_cell.angle_beta   90.00
_cell.angle_gamma   90.00
#
_symmetry.space_group_name_H-M   'P 1'
#
loop_
_entity.id
_entity.type
_entity.pdbx_description
1 polymer ?
#
loop_
_entity_poly.entity_id
_entity_poly.type
_entity_poly.pdbx_seq_one_letter_code
_entity_poly.pdbx_strand_id
1 'polypeptide(L)' 'MNRIAVILLAAGLIGVLALLAAAAAGVLARLDGATYPAALMRAAATFAAVLTLAAAITAALARLLP' A
#
# COMPACT_ATOMS: atom_id res chain seq x y z
N MET A 1 -11.54 15.88 19.16
CA MET A 1 -10.63 15.15 18.25
C MET A 1 -10.64 15.84 16.89
N ASN A 2 -9.48 16.26 16.38
CA ASN A 2 -9.39 16.94 15.08
C ASN A 2 -9.52 15.91 13.94
N ARG A 3 -10.62 15.93 13.18
CA ARG A 3 -10.87 14.98 12.07
C ARG A 3 -9.71 14.92 11.07
N ILE A 4 -9.12 16.07 10.78
CA ILE A 4 -8.00 16.18 9.83
C ILE A 4 -6.80 15.37 10.32
N ALA A 5 -6.45 15.47 11.61
CA ALA A 5 -5.33 14.73 12.19
C ALA A 5 -5.54 13.21 12.11
N VAL A 6 -6.76 12.73 12.31
CA VAL A 6 -7.11 11.30 12.20
C VAL A 6 -6.94 10.81 10.75
N ILE A 7 -7.40 11.59 9.78
CA ILE A 7 -7.27 11.25 8.35
C ILE A 7 -5.81 11.19 7.93
N LEU A 8 -4.99 12.18 8.33
CA LEU A 8 -3.56 12.19 8.02
C LEU A 8 -2.83 11.01 8.67
N LEU A 9 -3.15 10.67 9.92
CA LEU A 9 -2.57 9.51 10.59
C LEU A 9 -2.92 8.20 9.86
N ALA A 10 -4.18 8.02 9.47
CA ALA A 10 -4.62 6.85 8.72
C ALA A 10 -3.92 6.75 7.35
N ALA A 11 -3.84 7.86 6.61
CA ALA A 11 -3.14 7.91 5.32
C ALA A 11 -1.65 7.57 5.46
N GLY A 12 -0.99 8.11 6.50
CA GLY A 12 0.40 7.79 6.83
C GLY A 12 0.60 6.31 7.15
N LEU A 13 -0.28 5.73 7.98
CA LEU A 13 -0.23 4.32 8.34
C LEU A 13 -0.41 3.41 7.10
N ILE A 14 -1.37 3.72 6.23
CA ILE A 14 -1.58 3.01 4.96
C ILE A 14 -0.32 3.07 4.11
N GLY A 15 0.33 4.24 4.02
CA GLY A 15 1.59 4.40 3.30
C GLY A 15 2.71 3.51 3.85
N VAL A 16 2.89 3.46 5.18
CA VAL A 16 3.89 2.60 5.83
C VAL A 16 3.61 1.12 5.55
N LEU A 17 2.35 0.68 5.67
CA LEU A 17 1.96 -0.70 5.39
C LEU A 17 2.17 -1.07 3.92
N ALA A 18 1.87 -0.14 3.00
CA ALA A 18 2.11 -0.34 1.57
C ALA A 18 3.61 -0.49 1.26
N LEU A 19 4.47 0.32 1.89
CA LEU A 19 5.92 0.20 1.76
C LEU A 19 6.44 -1.12 2.33
N LEU A 20 5.92 -1.55 3.47
CA LEU A 20 6.32 -2.83 4.09
C LEU A 20 5.93 -4.03 3.21
N ALA A 21 4.72 -4.03 2.65
CA ALA A 21 4.25 -5.05 1.71
C ALA A 21 5.09 -5.07 0.43
N ALA A 22 5.42 -3.89 -0.12
CA ALA A 22 6.29 -3.76 -1.28
C ALA A 22 7.70 -4.30 -1.00
N ALA A 23 8.28 -3.98 0.16
CA ALA A 23 9.57 -4.50 0.58
C ALA A 23 9.55 -6.02 0.72
N ALA A 24 8.51 -6.58 1.35
CA ALA A 24 8.34 -8.03 1.47
C ALA A 24 8.27 -8.72 0.11
N ALA A 25 7.51 -8.16 -0.85
CA ALA A 25 7.42 -8.69 -2.21
C ALA A 25 8.75 -8.58 -2.97
N GLY A 26 9.49 -7.49 -2.80
CA GLY A 26 10.82 -7.32 -3.40
C GLY A 26 11.86 -8.29 -2.83
N VAL A 27 11.83 -8.52 -1.52
CA VAL A 27 12.68 -9.53 -0.86
C VAL A 27 12.30 -10.93 -1.30
N LEU A 28 11.00 -11.25 -1.38
CA LEU A 28 10.58 -12.56 -1.88
C LEU A 28 11.02 -12.78 -3.33
N ALA A 29 10.90 -11.75 -4.19
CA ALA A 29 11.40 -11.81 -5.55
C ALA A 29 12.92 -12.02 -5.61
N ARG A 30 13.69 -11.49 -4.65
CA ARG A 30 15.13 -11.77 -4.53
C ARG A 30 15.41 -13.22 -4.17
N LEU A 31 14.64 -13.76 -3.23
CA LEU A 31 14.74 -15.17 -2.84
C LEU A 31 14.36 -16.09 -4.01
N ASP A 32 13.42 -15.66 -4.85
CA ASP A 32 13.04 -16.33 -6.11
C ASP A 32 14.12 -16.22 -7.21
N GLY A 33 15.25 -15.55 -6.96
CA GLY A 33 16.33 -15.37 -7.93
C GLY A 33 16.09 -14.27 -8.97
N ALA A 34 15.10 -13.39 -8.78
CA ALA A 34 14.84 -12.31 -9.71
C ALA A 34 15.99 -11.28 -9.75
N THR A 35 16.23 -10.73 -10.95
CA THR A 35 17.20 -9.64 -11.15
C THR A 35 16.76 -8.36 -10.45
N TYR A 36 17.69 -7.40 -10.25
CA TYR A 36 17.38 -6.14 -9.56
C TYR A 36 16.19 -5.35 -10.12
N PRO A 37 16.11 -5.17 -11.44
CA PRO A 37 14.96 -4.51 -12.06
C PRO A 37 13.65 -5.28 -11.85
N ALA A 38 13.68 -6.60 -11.97
CA ALA A 38 12.47 -7.43 -11.85
C ALA A 38 11.92 -7.42 -10.40
N ALA A 39 12.79 -7.49 -9.40
CA ALA A 39 12.39 -7.39 -7.99
C ALA A 39 11.80 -6.01 -7.67
N LEU A 40 12.36 -4.93 -8.22
CA LEU A 40 11.84 -3.57 -8.06
C LEU A 40 10.44 -3.43 -8.68
N MET A 41 10.24 -3.96 -9.89
CA MET A 41 8.93 -3.93 -10.56
C MET A 41 7.86 -4.70 -9.78
N ARG A 42 8.20 -5.86 -9.23
CA ARG A 42 7.28 -6.62 -8.36
C ARG A 42 6.92 -5.85 -7.09
N ALA A 43 7.91 -5.26 -6.42
CA ALA A 43 7.68 -4.41 -5.25
C ALA A 43 6.76 -3.21 -5.57
N ALA A 44 7.00 -2.53 -6.70
CA ALA A 44 6.20 -1.40 -7.15
C ALA A 44 4.76 -1.80 -7.48
N ALA A 45 4.56 -2.96 -8.13
CA ALA A 45 3.23 -3.51 -8.40
C ALA A 45 2.48 -3.82 -7.10
N THR A 46 3.14 -4.43 -6.11
CA THR A 46 2.53 -4.68 -4.79
C THR A 46 2.15 -3.38 -4.09
N PHE A 47 3.01 -2.35 -4.13
CA PHE A 47 2.70 -1.04 -3.58
C PHE A 47 1.43 -0.42 -4.21
N ALA A 48 1.37 -0.41 -5.54
CA ALA A 48 0.23 0.12 -6.28
C ALA A 48 -1.06 -0.66 -5.97
N ALA A 49 -0.98 -1.98 -5.82
CA ALA A 49 -2.12 -2.82 -5.46
C ALA A 49 -2.67 -2.49 -4.07
N VAL A 50 -1.79 -2.29 -3.08
CA VAL A 50 -2.21 -1.91 -1.71
C VAL A 50 -2.90 -0.55 -1.71
N LEU A 51 -2.35 0.45 -2.42
CA LEU A 51 -2.99 1.76 -2.52
C LEU A 51 -4.33 1.70 -3.24
N THR A 52 -4.44 0.90 -4.30
CA THR A 52 -5.70 0.71 -5.03
C THR A 52 -6.76 0.09 -4.13
N LEU A 53 -6.40 -0.92 -3.34
CA LEU A 53 -7.30 -1.54 -2.37
C LEU A 53 -7.75 -0.52 -1.31
N ALA A 54 -6.84 0.26 -0.76
CA ALA A 54 -7.16 1.29 0.22
C ALA A 54 -8.12 2.34 -0.36
N ALA A 55 -7.91 2.78 -1.60
CA ALA A 55 -8.79 3.70 -2.30
C ALA A 55 -10.18 3.09 -2.54
N ALA A 56 -10.25 1.81 -2.95
CA ALA A 56 -11.51 1.10 -3.16
C ALA A 56 -12.32 0.97 -1.86
N ILE A 57 -11.67 0.60 -0.76
CA ILE A 57 -12.31 0.53 0.57
C ILE A 57 -12.80 1.91 0.99
N THR A 58 -11.97 2.94 0.83
CA THR A 58 -12.35 4.33 1.18
C THR A 58 -13.55 4.78 0.36
N ALA A 59 -13.59 4.49 -0.95
CA ALA A 59 -14.72 4.81 -1.81
C ALA A 59 -15.99 4.04 -1.42
N ALA A 60 -15.87 2.76 -1.04
CA ALA A 60 -17.00 1.97 -0.56
C ALA A 60 -17.55 2.53 0.76
N LEU A 61 -16.67 2.85 1.73
CA LEU A 61 -17.06 3.47 3.00
C LEU A 61 -17.68 4.85 2.81
N ALA A 62 -17.17 5.66 1.88
CA ALA A 62 -17.74 6.96 1.56
C ALA A 62 -19.17 6.87 1.02
N ARG A 63 -19.53 5.78 0.34
CA ARG A 63 -20.92 5.52 -0.11
C ARG A 63 -21.85 5.09 1.01
N LEU A 64 -21.32 4.53 2.09
CA LEU A 64 -22.08 4.07 3.27
C LEU A 64 -22.27 5.18 4.30
N LEU A 65 -21.50 6.27 4.20
CA LEU A 65 -21.60 7.40 5.09
C LEU A 65 -22.72 8.35 4.58
N PRO A 66 -23.76 8.64 5.39
CA PRO A 66 -24.83 9.56 5.00
C PRO A 66 -24.35 11.01 4.88
#